data_AF-A0A7V1PH97-F1
#
_entry.id   AF-A0A7V1PH97-F1
#
_cell.length_a   1.000
_cell.length_b   1.000
_cell.length_c   1.000
_cell.angle_alpha   90.00
_cell.angle_beta   90.00
_cell.angle_gamma   90.00
#
_symmetry.space_group_name_H-M   'P 1'
#
loop_
_entity.id
_entity.type
_entity.pdbx_description
1 polymer ?
#
loop_
_entity_poly.entity_id
_entity_poly.type
_entity_poly.pdbx_seq_one_letter_code
_entity_poly.pdbx_strand_id
1 'polypeptide(L)'
;MGIKIHFGEDKNKGYIKPWYIKNLIEKIKRIGAKHFLFDTNTLYRGKRTNAVSHFNLAFFEHNFKLLNIPVIIADGLKGKDYFEVDIEGKHFKR
;
A
#
# COMPACT_ATOMS: atom_id res chain seq x y z
N MET A 1 -10.47 -6.58 3.94
CA MET A 1 -9.25 -6.55 4.77
C MET A 1 -8.14 -5.86 3.99
N GLY A 2 -7.74 -4.67 4.41
CA GLY A 2 -6.61 -3.96 3.81
C GLY A 2 -5.30 -4.46 4.43
N ILE A 3 -4.30 -4.74 3.59
CA ILE A 3 -2.95 -5.12 4.01
C ILE A 3 -2.02 -3.97 3.63
N LYS A 4 -1.58 -3.20 4.61
CA LYS A 4 -0.62 -2.11 4.39
C LYS A 4 0.76 -2.70 4.12
N ILE A 5 1.39 -2.28 3.04
CA ILE A 5 2.76 -2.67 2.71
C ILE A 5 3.46 -1.50 2.01
N HIS A 6 4.75 -1.35 2.27
CA HIS A 6 5.56 -0.39 1.53
C HIS A 6 5.91 -1.01 0.16
N PHE A 7 5.47 -0.37 -0.94
CA PHE A 7 5.69 -0.91 -2.29
C PHE A 7 7.11 -0.77 -2.86
N GLY A 8 8.04 -0.11 -2.15
CA GLY A 8 9.36 0.29 -2.66
C GLY A 8 9.34 1.61 -3.44
N GLU A 9 10.50 2.23 -3.59
CA GLU A 9 10.73 3.40 -4.44
C GLU A 9 11.57 3.02 -5.67
N ASP A 10 11.55 3.82 -6.73
CA ASP A 10 12.41 3.63 -7.90
C ASP A 10 13.86 3.38 -7.47
N LYS A 11 14.49 2.34 -8.05
CA LYS A 11 15.87 1.90 -7.76
C LYS A 11 16.13 1.39 -6.33
N ASN A 12 15.16 1.45 -5.43
CA ASN A 12 15.28 0.92 -4.08
C ASN A 12 14.97 -0.58 -4.06
N LYS A 13 15.77 -1.38 -3.34
CA LYS A 13 15.55 -2.82 -3.15
C LYS A 13 15.10 -3.22 -1.73
N GLY A 14 15.11 -2.30 -0.77
CA GLY A 14 14.81 -2.53 0.65
C GLY A 14 13.34 -2.69 1.02
N TYR A 15 12.47 -3.02 0.06
CA TYR A 15 11.05 -3.29 0.31
C TYR A 15 10.76 -4.79 0.30
N ILE A 16 9.70 -5.20 0.99
CA ILE A 16 9.27 -6.60 1.00
C ILE A 16 8.78 -6.97 -0.40
N LYS A 17 9.45 -7.96 -0.99
CA LYS A 17 9.16 -8.42 -2.33
C LYS A 17 7.88 -9.26 -2.37
N PRO A 18 7.10 -9.22 -3.46
CA PRO A 18 5.80 -9.89 -3.51
C PRO A 18 5.88 -11.40 -3.26
N TRP A 19 6.94 -12.08 -3.71
CA TRP A 19 7.08 -13.53 -3.49
C TRP A 19 7.16 -13.91 -2.01
N TYR A 20 7.68 -13.04 -1.13
CA TYR A 20 7.79 -13.32 0.29
C TYR A 20 6.42 -13.36 0.99
N ILE A 21 5.42 -12.65 0.45
CA ILE A 21 4.08 -12.59 1.04
C ILE A 21 3.06 -13.49 0.33
N LYS A 22 3.44 -14.20 -0.73
CA LYS A 22 2.52 -15.06 -1.50
C LYS A 22 1.77 -16.07 -0.63
N ASN A 23 2.50 -16.79 0.23
CA ASN A 23 1.88 -17.79 1.13
C ASN A 23 0.92 -17.15 2.14
N LEU A 24 1.22 -15.93 2.60
CA LEU A 24 0.32 -15.18 3.48
C LEU A 24 -0.98 -14.82 2.75
N ILE A 25 -0.88 -14.30 1.54
CA ILE A 25 -2.04 -13.97 0.69
C ILE A 25 -2.90 -15.22 0.43
N GLU A 26 -2.30 -16.36 0.12
CA GLU A 26 -3.03 -17.62 -0.09
C GLU A 26 -3.77 -18.09 1.18
N LYS A 27 -3.15 -17.98 2.36
CA LYS A 27 -3.82 -18.31 3.63
C LYS A 27 -5.00 -17.39 3.90
N ILE A 28 -4.85 -16.10 3.64
CA ILE A 28 -5.95 -15.11 3.80
C ILE A 28 -7.08 -15.40 2.81
N LYS A 29 -6.77 -15.81 1.58
CA LYS A 29 -7.78 -16.22 0.61
C LYS A 29 -8.59 -17.43 1.09
N ARG A 30 -7.94 -18.40 1.74
CA ARG A 30 -8.60 -19.61 2.27
C ARG A 30 -9.60 -19.34 3.40
N ILE A 31 -9.42 -18.27 4.18
CA ILE A 31 -10.38 -17.86 5.21
C ILE A 31 -11.57 -17.06 4.64
N GLY A 32 -11.68 -16.95 3.31
CA GLY A 32 -12.81 -16.28 2.64
C GLY A 32 -12.76 -14.75 2.68
N ALA A 33 -11.65 -14.15 3.11
CA ALA A 33 -11.53 -12.70 3.24
C ALA A 33 -11.38 -12.01 1.86
N LYS A 34 -12.18 -10.97 1.63
CA LYS A 34 -11.94 -10.02 0.53
C LYS A 34 -10.80 -9.08 0.94
N HIS A 35 -9.63 -9.24 0.33
CA HIS A 35 -8.40 -8.51 0.67
C HIS A 35 -7.78 -7.76 -0.52
N PHE A 36 -6.97 -6.75 -0.20
CA PHE A 36 -6.19 -5.95 -1.14
C PHE A 36 -4.92 -5.43 -0.44
N LEU A 37 -3.91 -5.07 -1.24
CA LEU A 37 -2.72 -4.35 -0.75
C LEU A 37 -2.92 -2.85 -0.88
N PHE A 38 -2.39 -2.09 0.06
CA PHE A 38 -2.38 -0.65 -0.07
C PHE A 38 -1.12 0.03 0.46
N ASP A 39 -0.81 1.17 -0.13
CA ASP A 39 0.20 2.12 0.33
C ASP A 39 -0.33 3.57 0.16
N THR A 40 0.43 4.56 0.61
CA THR A 40 0.11 6.00 0.54
C THR A 40 1.27 6.70 -0.14
N ASN A 41 1.00 7.80 -0.83
CA ASN A 41 2.00 8.58 -1.53
C ASN A 41 3.03 9.19 -0.56
N THR A 42 4.18 9.56 -1.11
CA THR A 42 5.26 10.21 -0.38
C THR A 42 5.28 11.71 -0.65
N LEU A 43 5.68 12.48 0.37
CA LEU A 43 5.85 13.94 0.25
C LEU A 43 7.13 14.34 -0.51
N TYR A 44 8.10 13.44 -0.61
CA TYR A 44 9.36 13.69 -1.31
C TYR A 44 9.28 13.29 -2.79
N ARG A 45 10.17 13.86 -3.61
CA ARG A 45 10.25 13.59 -5.05
C ARG A 45 10.58 12.13 -5.32
N GLY A 46 9.82 11.51 -6.22
CA GLY A 46 9.95 10.12 -6.59
C GLY A 46 8.73 9.63 -7.36
N LYS A 47 8.72 8.34 -7.74
CA LYS A 47 7.58 7.73 -8.43
C LYS A 47 6.39 7.53 -7.49
N ARG A 48 6.57 7.65 -6.18
CA ARG A 48 5.48 7.56 -5.20
C ARG A 48 4.81 8.88 -4.84
N THR A 49 5.04 9.95 -5.60
CA THR A 49 4.45 11.28 -5.34
C THR A 49 2.97 11.41 -5.71
N ASN A 50 2.46 10.52 -6.57
CA ASN A 50 1.05 10.51 -6.98
C ASN A 50 0.59 9.08 -7.25
N ALA A 51 -0.72 8.87 -7.17
CA ALA A 51 -1.31 7.53 -7.23
C ALA A 51 -1.01 6.77 -8.53
N VAL A 52 -0.95 7.45 -9.68
CA VAL A 52 -0.76 6.79 -10.98
C VAL A 52 0.67 6.24 -11.10
N SER A 53 1.67 7.07 -10.84
CA SER A 53 3.06 6.61 -10.90
C SER A 53 3.39 5.63 -9.77
N HIS A 54 2.80 5.81 -8.59
CA HIS A 54 2.98 4.89 -7.47
C HIS A 54 2.39 3.51 -7.78
N PHE A 55 1.17 3.47 -8.32
CA PHE A 55 0.55 2.23 -8.77
C PHE A 55 1.40 1.53 -9.83
N ASN A 56 1.89 2.27 -10.83
CA ASN A 56 2.71 1.68 -11.89
C ASN A 56 4.02 1.08 -11.35
N LEU A 57 4.69 1.80 -10.46
CA LEU A 57 5.87 1.31 -9.77
C LEU A 57 5.57 0.03 -8.99
N ALA A 58 4.51 0.01 -8.18
CA ALA A 58 4.13 -1.14 -7.38
C ALA A 58 3.73 -2.35 -8.27
N PHE A 59 2.75 -2.13 -9.15
CA PHE A 59 2.07 -3.19 -9.88
C PHE A 59 2.94 -3.78 -10.99
N PHE A 60 3.57 -2.91 -11.81
CA PHE A 60 4.32 -3.36 -12.99
C PHE A 60 5.80 -3.53 -12.71
N GLU A 61 6.47 -2.56 -12.09
CA GLU A 61 7.93 -2.59 -11.93
C GLU A 61 8.36 -3.47 -10.76
N HIS A 62 7.66 -3.37 -9.63
CA HIS A 62 7.94 -4.13 -8.42
C HIS A 62 7.15 -5.45 -8.31
N ASN A 63 6.40 -5.77 -9.37
CA ASN A 63 5.75 -7.06 -9.61
C ASN A 63 4.70 -7.47 -8.57
N PHE A 64 4.06 -6.52 -7.89
CA PHE A 64 2.95 -6.84 -6.98
C PHE A 64 1.73 -7.46 -7.70
N LYS A 65 1.62 -7.30 -9.02
CA LYS A 65 0.62 -8.01 -9.86
C LYS A 65 0.67 -9.53 -9.73
N LEU A 66 1.83 -10.11 -9.39
CA LEU A 66 2.01 -11.57 -9.24
C LEU A 66 1.17 -12.18 -8.11
N LEU A 67 0.67 -11.35 -7.19
CA LEU A 67 -0.16 -11.80 -6.08
C LEU A 67 -1.63 -12.00 -6.45
N ASN A 68 -2.06 -11.57 -7.65
CA ASN A 68 -3.43 -11.70 -8.14
C ASN A 68 -4.48 -11.13 -7.17
N ILE A 69 -4.16 -10.00 -6.53
CA ILE A 69 -5.06 -9.24 -5.65
C ILE A 69 -4.99 -7.75 -5.98
N PRO A 70 -6.03 -6.96 -5.64
CA PRO A 70 -6.02 -5.53 -5.91
C PRO A 70 -4.89 -4.80 -5.18
N VAL A 71 -4.37 -3.77 -5.83
CA VAL A 71 -3.39 -2.82 -5.28
C VAL A 71 -4.03 -1.44 -5.30
N ILE A 72 -4.03 -0.76 -4.15
CA ILE A 72 -4.70 0.54 -3.97
C ILE A 72 -3.70 1.56 -3.42
N ILE A 73 -3.71 2.77 -3.98
CA ILE A 73 -3.04 3.93 -3.36
C ILE A 73 -4.11 4.72 -2.61
N ALA A 74 -3.98 4.78 -1.27
CA ALA A 74 -5.11 5.01 -0.38
C ALA A 74 -5.32 6.46 0.07
N ASP A 75 -4.54 7.41 -0.43
CA ASP A 75 -4.55 8.83 -0.04
C ASP A 75 -4.82 9.77 -1.23
N GLY A 76 -5.55 9.28 -2.22
CA GLY A 76 -5.98 10.06 -3.38
C GLY A 76 -4.90 10.27 -4.43
N LEU A 77 -5.27 10.97 -5.53
CA LEU A 77 -4.37 11.16 -6.66
C LEU A 77 -3.08 11.89 -6.27
N LYS A 78 -3.18 12.88 -5.38
CA LYS A 78 -2.07 13.75 -4.96
C LYS A 78 -1.56 13.47 -3.54
N GLY A 79 -2.01 12.41 -2.88
CA GLY A 79 -1.61 12.12 -1.50
C GLY A 79 -2.17 13.08 -0.45
N LYS A 80 -3.37 13.64 -0.70
CA LYS A 80 -4.00 14.66 0.14
C LYS A 80 -5.37 14.25 0.67
N ASP A 81 -5.84 13.06 0.33
CA ASP A 81 -7.14 12.59 0.80
C ASP A 81 -6.96 12.03 2.20
N TYR A 82 -7.63 12.64 3.15
CA TYR A 82 -7.68 12.20 4.54
C TYR A 82 -9.06 12.47 5.10
N PHE A 83 -9.36 11.83 6.22
CA PHE A 83 -10.49 12.14 7.05
C PHE A 83 -10.02 12.11 8.49
N GLU A 84 -10.62 12.95 9.33
CA GLU A 84 -10.32 12.97 10.75
C GLU A 84 -11.11 11.87 11.44
N VAL A 85 -10.47 11.21 12.41
CA VAL A 85 -11.10 10.20 13.26
C VAL A 85 -10.91 10.62 14.70
N ASP A 86 -12.02 10.69 15.41
CA ASP A 86 -12.03 11.01 16.82
C ASP A 86 -11.41 9.86 17.61
N ILE A 87 -10.44 10.20 18.46
CA ILE A 87 -9.78 9.24 19.36
C ILE A 87 -9.87 9.73 20.79
N GLU A 88 -9.93 8.80 21.73
CA GLU A 88 -9.83 9.09 23.15
C GLU A 88 -8.35 9.33 23.50
N GLY A 89 -7.91 10.57 23.33
CA GLY A 89 -6.52 10.97 23.54
C GLY A 89 -6.11 10.84 25.00
N LYS A 90 -5.11 9.99 25.29
CA LYS A 90 -4.53 9.84 26.64
C LYS A 90 -3.55 10.96 27.00
N HIS A 91 -2.79 11.45 26.01
CA HIS A 91 -1.67 12.37 26.21
C HIS A 91 -1.97 13.80 25.77
N PHE A 92 -2.86 13.97 24.79
CA PHE A 92 -3.23 15.26 24.24
C PHE A 92 -4.75 15.32 24.08
N LYS A 93 -5.32 16.46 24.47
CA LYS A 93 -6.67 16.82 24.05
C LYS A 93 -6.61 17.24 22.58
N ARG A 94 -7.74 17.08 21.88
CA ARG A 94 -7.88 17.58 20.52
C ARG A 94 -7.75 19.10 20.48
#